data_AF-A0A9D4QIM4-F1
#
_entry.id   AF-A0A9D4QIM4-F1
#
_cell.length_a   1.000
_cell.length_b   1.000
_cell.length_c   1.000
_cell.angle_alpha   90.00
_cell.angle_beta   90.00
_cell.angle_gamma   90.00
#
_symmetry.space_group_name_H-M   'P 1'
#
loop_
_entity.id
_entity.type
_entity.pdbx_description
1 polymer ?
#
loop_
_entity_poly.entity_id
_entity_poly.type
_entity_poly.pdbx_seq_one_letter_code
_entity_poly.pdbx_strand_id
1 'polypeptide(L)'
;MDQYIRFPESRHELKTIADGVHQLCGMPGVVGAVDGSHSAFPAPTSEHRSLFINSLVLQAVCDSNLKCLDICPGWLGSVHDARVYMNSPVAH
;
A
#
# COMPACT_ATOMS: atom_id res chain seq x y z
N MET A 1 8.63 10.11 8.87
CA MET A 1 7.52 9.25 8.41
C MET A 1 6.74 8.74 9.60
N ASP A 2 7.44 8.18 10.58
CA ASP A 2 6.92 7.55 11.82
C ASP A 2 6.01 8.43 12.69
N GLN A 3 5.98 9.74 12.44
CA GLN A 3 5.04 10.65 13.11
C GLN A 3 3.61 10.58 12.54
N TYR A 4 3.45 10.15 11.28
CA TYR A 4 2.16 10.18 10.56
C TYR A 4 1.77 8.84 9.94
N ILE A 5 2.73 8.11 9.37
CA ILE A 5 2.53 6.77 8.80
C ILE A 5 3.33 5.82 9.66
N ARG A 6 2.63 4.93 10.36
CA ARG A 6 3.22 3.99 11.31
C ARG A 6 2.34 2.76 11.41
N PHE A 7 2.98 1.60 11.33
CA PHE A 7 2.30 0.34 11.56
C PHE A 7 1.96 0.18 13.06
N PRO A 8 0.78 -0.34 13.42
CA PRO A 8 0.42 -0.63 14.80
C PRO A 8 1.39 -1.66 15.42
N GLU A 9 1.86 -1.38 16.65
CA GLU A 9 2.78 -2.28 17.36
C GLU A 9 2.14 -2.89 18.60
N SER A 10 1.21 -2.18 19.23
CA SER A 10 0.56 -2.69 20.44
C SER A 10 -0.56 -3.67 20.10
N ARG A 11 -0.73 -4.69 20.95
CA ARG A 11 -1.86 -5.62 20.84
C ARG A 11 -3.22 -4.92 20.90
N HIS A 12 -3.28 -3.80 21.61
CA HIS A 12 -4.52 -3.02 21.73
C HIS A 12 -4.87 -2.32 20.41
N GLU A 13 -3.89 -1.69 19.75
CA GLU A 13 -4.09 -1.08 18.42
C GLU A 13 -4.47 -2.13 17.37
N LEU A 14 -3.73 -3.25 17.32
CA LEU A 14 -4.01 -4.35 16.38
C LEU A 14 -5.43 -4.90 16.58
N LYS A 15 -5.85 -5.12 17.83
CA LYS A 15 -7.21 -5.57 18.14
C LYS A 15 -8.25 -4.54 17.72
N THR A 16 -8.00 -3.25 17.97
CA THR A 16 -8.92 -2.17 17.60
C THR A 16 -9.13 -2.12 16.08
N ILE A 17 -8.06 -2.25 15.30
CA ILE A 17 -8.15 -2.28 13.85
C ILE A 17 -8.89 -3.53 13.38
N ALA A 18 -8.52 -4.71 13.90
CA ALA A 18 -9.15 -5.98 13.54
C ALA A 18 -10.65 -6.03 13.86
N ASP A 19 -11.06 -5.50 15.01
CA ASP A 19 -12.46 -5.39 15.37
C ASP A 19 -13.19 -4.43 14.41
N GLY A 20 -12.57 -3.30 14.05
CA GLY A 20 -13.12 -2.35 13.08
C GLY A 20 -13.27 -2.94 11.67
N VAL A 21 -12.27 -3.70 11.18
CA VAL A 21 -12.37 -4.36 9.87
C VAL A 21 -13.46 -5.44 9.89
N HIS A 22 -13.54 -6.23 10.96
CA HIS A 22 -14.63 -7.20 11.14
C HIS A 22 -15.99 -6.50 11.05
N GLN A 23 -16.17 -5.36 11.72
CA GLN A 23 -17.42 -4.60 11.64
C GLN A 23 -17.73 -4.10 10.22
N LEU A 24 -16.73 -3.72 9.43
CA LEU A 24 -16.91 -3.19 8.08
C LEU A 24 -17.24 -4.28 7.04
N CYS A 25 -16.54 -5.41 7.06
CA CYS A 25 -16.64 -6.42 6.00
C CYS A 25 -16.83 -7.86 6.48
N GLY A 26 -16.93 -8.10 7.79
CA GLY A 26 -17.13 -9.43 8.37
C GLY A 26 -15.86 -10.29 8.47
N MET A 27 -14.68 -9.74 8.14
CA MET A 27 -13.42 -10.49 8.16
C MET A 27 -12.70 -10.33 9.50
N PRO A 28 -12.58 -11.38 10.33
CA PRO A 28 -11.88 -11.30 11.60
C PRO A 28 -10.36 -11.31 11.42
N GLY A 29 -9.65 -10.62 12.32
CA GLY A 29 -8.18 -10.68 12.43
C GLY A 29 -7.40 -9.86 11.39
N VAL A 30 -8.08 -9.11 10.52
CA VAL A 30 -7.44 -8.26 9.50
C VAL A 30 -6.97 -6.96 10.13
N VAL A 31 -5.66 -6.70 10.12
CA VAL A 31 -5.05 -5.50 10.72
C VAL A 31 -4.68 -4.41 9.72
N GLY A 32 -5.04 -4.61 8.45
CA GLY A 32 -4.84 -3.66 7.37
C GLY A 32 -5.20 -4.27 6.02
N ALA A 33 -5.58 -3.43 5.07
CA ALA A 33 -5.78 -3.81 3.67
C ALA A 33 -4.63 -3.24 2.83
N VAL A 34 -4.06 -4.05 1.94
CA VAL A 34 -2.98 -3.65 1.04
C VAL A 34 -3.50 -3.48 -0.38
N ASP A 35 -3.11 -2.40 -1.05
CA ASP A 35 -3.44 -2.17 -2.46
C ASP A 35 -2.39 -1.26 -3.13
N GLY A 36 -2.32 -1.36 -4.46
CA GLY A 36 -1.48 -0.53 -5.33
C GLY A 36 -2.26 0.61 -5.98
N SER A 37 -1.65 1.78 -6.09
CA SER A 37 -2.22 2.94 -6.78
C SER A 37 -1.21 3.56 -7.74
N HIS A 38 -1.68 3.95 -8.92
CA HIS A 38 -0.84 4.60 -9.94
C HIS A 38 -0.86 6.11 -9.79
N SER A 39 0.30 6.69 -9.50
CA SER A 39 0.53 8.14 -9.56
C SER A 39 1.16 8.49 -10.90
N ALA A 40 0.50 9.31 -11.71
CA ALA A 40 1.04 9.74 -13.00
C ALA A 40 2.38 10.46 -12.81
N PHE A 41 3.36 10.13 -13.64
CA PHE A 41 4.68 10.76 -13.66
C PHE A 41 4.99 11.25 -15.07
N PRO A 42 5.58 12.45 -15.26
CA PRO A 42 5.91 12.94 -16.59
C PRO A 42 6.78 11.95 -17.36
N ALA A 43 6.33 11.57 -18.55
CA ALA A 43 7.09 10.71 -19.44
C ALA A 43 8.44 11.37 -19.79
N PRO A 44 9.56 10.63 -19.77
CA PRO A 44 10.78 11.10 -20.44
C PRO A 44 10.46 11.37 -21.92
N THR A 45 11.03 12.43 -22.50
CA THR A 45 10.80 12.85 -23.89
C THR A 45 11.33 11.89 -24.96
N SER A 46 11.87 10.72 -24.58
CA SER A 46 12.55 9.77 -25.46
C SER A 46 11.65 8.64 -25.99
N GLU A 47 12.14 7.96 -27.02
CA GLU A 47 11.41 7.00 -27.87
C GLU A 47 10.91 5.72 -27.17
N HIS A 48 11.15 5.54 -25.87
CA HIS A 48 10.75 4.35 -25.11
C HIS A 48 9.37 4.46 -24.45
N ARG A 49 8.47 5.28 -25.00
CA ARG A 49 7.12 5.55 -24.44
C ARG A 49 6.26 4.29 -24.23
N SER A 50 6.54 3.20 -24.94
CA SER A 50 5.84 1.92 -24.80
C SER A 50 6.30 1.05 -23.62
N LEU A 51 7.50 1.29 -23.07
CA LEU A 51 8.05 0.53 -21.93
C LEU A 51 7.69 1.17 -20.58
N PHE A 52 7.26 2.43 -20.61
CA PHE A 52 6.85 3.19 -19.43
C PHE A 52 5.34 3.43 -19.50
N ILE A 53 4.56 2.66 -18.73
CA ILE A 53 3.30 3.23 -18.24
C ILE A 53 3.75 4.42 -17.39
N ASN A 54 3.44 5.63 -17.84
CA ASN A 54 3.94 6.91 -17.28
C ASN A 54 3.35 7.18 -15.89
N SER A 55 3.66 6.29 -14.95
CA SER A 55 3.18 6.28 -13.59
C SER A 55 4.16 5.54 -12.70
N LEU A 56 4.14 5.90 -11.43
CA LEU A 56 4.77 5.15 -10.36
C LEU A 56 3.66 4.44 -9.57
N VAL A 57 3.90 3.19 -9.21
CA VAL A 57 3.05 2.45 -8.28
C VAL A 57 3.43 2.85 -6.86
N LEU A 58 2.41 3.22 -6.09
CA LEU A 58 2.43 3.40 -4.65
C LEU A 58 1.62 2.25 -4.06
N GLN A 59 2.27 1.31 -3.37
CA GLN A 59 1.56 0.37 -2.52
C GLN A 59 1.32 1.01 -1.16
N ALA A 60 0.12 0.87 -0.61
CA ALA A 60 -0.21 1.35 0.72
C ALA A 60 -0.93 0.27 1.53
N VAL A 61 -0.76 0.32 2.85
CA VAL A 61 -1.61 -0.41 3.79
C VAL A 61 -2.51 0.58 4.52
N CYS A 62 -3.80 0.28 4.62
CA CYS A 62 -4.78 1.13 5.29
C CYS A 62 -5.58 0.36 6.35
N ASP A 63 -5.94 1.04 7.44
CA ASP A 63 -6.82 0.51 8.50
C ASP A 63 -8.32 0.72 8.19
N SER A 64 -9.18 0.23 9.09
CA SER A 64 -10.63 0.41 9.02
C SER A 64 -11.11 1.87 9.15
N ASN A 65 -10.25 2.78 9.61
CA ASN A 65 -10.53 4.22 9.69
C ASN A 65 -9.93 4.99 8.52
N LEU A 66 -9.52 4.31 7.44
CA LEU A 66 -8.87 4.88 6.26
C LEU A 66 -7.52 5.56 6.57
N LYS A 67 -6.88 5.21 7.69
CA LYS A 67 -5.53 5.70 8.02
C LYS A 67 -4.51 4.87 7.27
N CYS A 68 -3.55 5.57 6.67
CA CYS A 68 -2.40 4.95 6.02
C CYS A 68 -1.40 4.47 7.08
N LEU A 69 -1.17 3.16 7.14
CA LEU A 69 -0.31 2.47 8.10
C LEU A 69 1.10 2.25 7.56
N ASP A 70 1.22 2.03 6.25
CA ASP A 70 2.49 1.82 5.56
C ASP A 70 2.40 2.30 4.11
N ILE A 71 3.53 2.73 3.54
CA ILE A 71 3.66 2.99 2.12
C ILE A 71 4.97 2.42 1.54
N CYS A 72 4.87 1.80 0.36
CA CYS A 72 5.99 1.35 -0.44
C CYS A 72 5.89 1.99 -1.85
N PRO A 73 6.52 3.16 -2.06
CA PRO A 73 6.54 3.85 -3.35
C PRO A 73 7.68 3.38 -4.26
N GLY A 74 7.63 3.79 -5.53
CA GLY A 74 8.82 3.88 -6.40
C GLY A 74 8.94 2.78 -7.44
N TRP A 75 7.93 1.94 -7.60
CA TRP A 75 7.89 0.97 -8.69
C TRP A 75 7.35 1.61 -9.97
N LEU A 76 7.85 1.21 -11.13
CA LEU A 76 7.29 1.67 -12.40
C LEU A 76 5.89 1.09 -12.59
N GLY A 77 4.99 1.85 -13.23
CA GLY A 77 3.61 1.42 -13.51
C GLY A 77 3.49 0.17 -14.36
N SER A 78 4.54 -0.26 -15.06
CA SER A 78 4.54 -1.52 -15.79
C SER A 78 4.77 -2.75 -14.91
N VAL A 79 5.09 -2.57 -13.63
CA VAL A 79 5.40 -3.65 -12.70
C VAL A 79 4.11 -4.22 -12.12
N HIS A 80 3.97 -5.55 -12.15
CA HIS A 80 2.84 -6.25 -11.55
C HIS A 80 2.77 -6.08 -10.03
N ASP A 81 1.55 -5.93 -9.51
CA ASP A 81 1.28 -5.76 -8.06
C ASP A 81 1.87 -6.87 -7.21
N ALA A 82 1.81 -8.13 -7.67
CA ALA A 82 2.43 -9.25 -6.96
C ALA A 82 3.95 -9.05 -6.77
N ARG A 83 4.63 -8.46 -7.75
CA ARG A 83 6.06 -8.15 -7.64
C ARG A 83 6.30 -6.96 -6.71
N VAL A 84 5.44 -5.95 -6.73
CA VAL A 84 5.50 -4.82 -5.77
C VAL A 84 5.34 -5.35 -4.34
N TYR A 85 4.30 -6.16 -4.10
CA TYR A 85 4.01 -6.78 -2.80
C TYR A 85 5.17 -7.62 -2.29
N MET A 86 5.68 -8.55 -3.09
CA MET A 86 6.78 -9.44 -2.71
C MET A 86 8.09 -8.71 -2.40
N ASN A 87 8.23 -7.44 -2.79
CA ASN A 87 9.39 -6.60 -2.50
C ASN A 87 9.06 -5.46 -1.52
N SER A 88 7.92 -5.54 -0.82
CA SER A 88 7.52 -4.57 0.20
C SER A 88 7.80 -5.10 1.61
N PRO A 89 7.98 -4.22 2.62
CA PRO A 89 8.14 -4.64 4.02
C PRO A 89 6.98 -5.47 4.56
N VAL A 90 5.81 -5.40 3.93
CA VAL A 90 4.58 -6.10 4.36
C VAL A 90 4.62 -7.59 4.02
N ALA A 91 5.47 -8.01 3.08
CA ALA A 91 5.61 -9.42 2.69
C ALA A 91 6.62 -10.21 3.55
N HIS A 92 7.32 -9.55 4.49
CA HIS A 92 8.41 -10.12 5.28
C HIS A 92 8.22 -9.83 6.77
#